data_AF-A0AAD5U1N9-F1
#
_entry.id   AF-A0AAD5U1N9-F1
#
_cell.length_a   1.000
_cell.length_b   1.000
_cell.length_c   1.000
_cell.angle_alpha   90.00
_cell.angle_beta   90.00
_cell.angle_gamma   90.00
#
_symmetry.space_group_name_H-M   'P 1'
#
loop_
_entity.id
_entity.type
_entity.pdbx_description
1 polymer ?
#
loop_
_entity_poly.entity_id
_entity_poly.type
_entity_poly.pdbx_seq_one_letter_code
_entity_poly.pdbx_strand_id
1 'polypeptide(L)'
;MGNISQAMEWFNILISVVPTDPEVLAKMGDMYVKENDVTQAFQSYSESYRYFPSNLNVIAWLGAYYVDCEIYDQAVQFFERAALIQPSESKWQLMIASCFRRNGNYQKAFENYKKIHEKFPDNVECLRFLVRICTDLGMKDVHDYINKLAKAEKNKELTATENDIQTEVKSGTPGFVKYEVEKIDTNISHPKANLQKKQTEFEEDWNEDINSLLP
;
A
#
# COMPACT_ATOMS: atom_id res chain seq x y z
N MET A 1 -3.55 25.51 6.48
CA MET A 1 -2.37 25.87 5.65
C MET A 1 -1.17 26.38 6.47
N GLY A 2 -1.31 26.75 7.76
CA GLY A 2 -0.19 27.35 8.53
C GLY A 2 0.83 26.42 9.21
N ASN A 3 0.75 25.10 9.05
CA ASN A 3 1.59 24.16 9.83
C ASN A 3 2.80 23.62 9.05
N ILE A 4 2.76 23.61 7.71
CA ILE A 4 3.84 23.02 6.89
C ILE A 4 5.02 23.99 6.76
N SER A 5 4.77 25.25 6.43
CA SER A 5 5.84 26.25 6.28
C SER A 5 6.59 26.50 7.59
N GLN A 6 5.88 26.50 8.72
CA GLN A 6 6.52 26.59 10.04
C GLN A 6 7.34 25.33 10.37
N ALA A 7 6.82 24.14 10.06
CA ALA A 7 7.57 22.89 10.26
C ALA A 7 8.85 22.86 9.41
N MET A 8 8.80 23.36 8.17
CA MET A 8 9.97 23.48 7.30
C MET A 8 11.03 24.42 7.87
N GLU A 9 10.63 25.54 8.45
CA GLU A 9 11.57 26.46 9.12
C GLU A 9 12.26 25.79 10.31
N TRP A 10 11.52 25.06 11.15
CA TRP A 10 12.09 24.29 12.25
C TRP A 10 13.02 23.17 11.78
N PHE A 11 12.68 22.46 10.71
CA PHE A 11 13.55 21.43 10.14
C PHE A 11 14.82 22.01 9.52
N ASN A 12 14.75 23.19 8.89
CA ASN A 12 15.93 23.90 8.37
C ASN A 12 16.89 24.34 9.49
N ILE A 13 16.36 24.75 10.65
CA ILE A 13 17.20 25.00 11.83
C ILE A 13 17.81 23.68 12.31
N LEU A 14 17.00 22.62 12.40
CA LEU A 14 17.45 21.34 12.92
C LEU A 14 18.54 20.71 12.05
N ILE A 15 18.42 20.77 10.72
CA ILE A 15 19.42 20.25 9.79
C ILE A 15 20.71 21.09 9.79
N SER A 16 20.64 22.39 10.15
CA SER A 16 21.83 23.22 10.35
C SER A 16 22.67 22.78 11.57
N VAL A 17 22.02 22.15 12.55
CA VAL A 17 22.66 21.64 13.78
C VAL A 17 23.03 20.16 13.62
N VAL A 18 22.15 19.36 13.01
CA VAL A 18 22.32 17.92 12.80
C VAL A 18 22.01 17.57 11.34
N PRO A 19 22.95 17.81 10.41
CA PRO A 19 22.70 17.64 8.96
C PRO A 19 22.56 16.18 8.51
N THR A 20 22.82 15.23 9.40
CA THR A 20 22.92 13.80 9.10
C THR A 20 21.85 12.97 9.77
N ASP A 21 20.88 13.60 10.45
CA ASP A 21 19.79 12.87 11.09
C ASP A 21 18.80 12.35 10.02
N PRO A 22 18.74 11.02 9.81
CA PRO A 22 17.89 10.42 8.79
C PRO A 22 16.39 10.62 9.06
N GLU A 23 15.97 10.76 10.31
CA GLU A 23 14.56 10.94 10.66
C GLU A 23 14.09 12.36 10.31
N VAL A 24 14.95 13.34 10.55
CA VAL A 24 14.70 14.75 10.17
C VAL A 24 14.63 14.88 8.65
N LEU A 25 15.60 14.28 7.95
CA LEU A 25 15.62 14.23 6.49
C LEU A 25 14.37 13.56 5.91
N ALA A 26 13.91 12.46 6.51
CA ALA A 26 12.66 11.80 6.09
C ALA A 26 11.43 12.69 6.30
N LYS A 27 11.34 13.38 7.46
CA LYS A 27 10.23 14.30 7.75
C LYS A 27 10.22 15.52 6.82
N MET A 28 11.39 16.02 6.41
CA MET A 28 11.48 17.03 5.36
C MET A 28 10.95 16.49 4.03
N GLY A 29 11.32 15.26 3.66
CA GLY A 29 10.74 14.54 2.53
C GLY A 29 9.20 14.51 2.59
N ASP A 30 8.63 14.12 3.74
CA ASP A 30 7.17 14.09 3.94
C ASP A 30 6.53 15.48 3.76
N MET A 31 7.22 16.56 4.15
CA MET A 31 6.69 17.93 3.96
C MET A 31 6.72 18.33 2.50
N TYR A 32 7.81 18.07 1.78
CA TYR A 32 7.92 18.35 0.36
C TYR A 32 6.90 17.56 -0.47
N VAL A 33 6.61 16.30 -0.09
CA VAL A 33 5.52 15.52 -0.69
C VAL A 33 4.17 16.22 -0.50
N LYS A 34 3.88 16.75 0.69
CA LYS A 34 2.63 17.48 0.95
C LYS A 34 2.53 18.81 0.20
N GLU A 35 3.67 19.42 -0.12
CA GLU A 35 3.75 20.62 -0.96
C GLU A 35 3.77 20.31 -2.46
N ASN A 36 3.71 19.01 -2.82
CA ASN A 36 3.81 18.52 -4.19
C ASN A 36 5.15 18.86 -4.87
N ASP A 37 6.20 19.15 -4.09
CA ASP A 37 7.57 19.31 -4.58
C ASP A 37 8.30 17.96 -4.55
N VAL A 38 8.02 17.16 -5.59
CA VAL A 38 8.59 15.82 -5.74
C VAL A 38 10.11 15.85 -5.84
N THR A 39 10.70 16.93 -6.37
CA THR A 39 12.16 17.04 -6.56
C THR A 39 12.86 17.17 -5.22
N GLN A 40 12.39 18.09 -4.36
CA GLN A 40 12.94 18.26 -3.02
C GLN A 40 12.62 17.08 -2.10
N ALA A 41 11.46 16.45 -2.28
CA ALA A 41 11.11 15.20 -1.59
C ALA A 41 12.13 14.09 -1.91
N PHE A 42 12.42 13.87 -3.20
CA PHE A 42 13.39 12.88 -3.63
C PHE A 42 14.78 13.13 -3.05
N GLN A 43 15.25 14.37 -3.06
CA GLN A 43 16.55 14.73 -2.47
C GLN A 43 16.59 14.42 -0.97
N SER A 44 15.56 14.82 -0.23
CA SER A 44 15.47 14.63 1.22
C SER A 44 15.40 13.15 1.61
N TYR A 45 14.59 12.36 0.89
CA TYR A 45 14.50 10.92 1.11
C TYR A 45 15.76 10.17 0.68
N SER A 46 16.42 10.59 -0.41
CA SER A 46 17.68 9.98 -0.85
C SER A 46 18.79 10.18 0.17
N GLU A 47 18.92 11.39 0.74
CA GLU A 47 19.87 11.65 1.81
C GLU A 47 19.47 10.91 3.10
N SER A 48 18.19 10.86 3.47
CA SER A 48 17.72 10.04 4.59
C SER A 48 18.13 8.57 4.43
N TYR A 49 17.88 8.00 3.25
CA TYR A 49 18.23 6.62 2.93
C TYR A 49 19.75 6.39 2.97
N ARG A 50 20.55 7.35 2.54
CA ARG A 50 22.00 7.28 2.59
C ARG A 50 22.53 7.15 4.01
N TYR A 51 21.95 7.86 4.98
CA TYR A 51 22.35 7.77 6.39
C TYR A 51 21.71 6.58 7.11
N PHE A 52 20.49 6.18 6.75
CA PHE A 52 19.80 5.05 7.36
C PHE A 52 19.00 4.25 6.33
N PRO A 53 19.63 3.23 5.71
CA PRO A 53 19.03 2.47 4.62
C PRO A 53 18.11 1.35 5.12
N SER A 54 17.36 1.58 6.20
CA SER A 54 16.43 0.61 6.77
C SER A 54 15.09 1.23 7.18
N ASN A 55 14.90 2.53 6.91
CA ASN A 55 13.59 3.14 7.08
C ASN A 55 12.64 2.65 5.98
N LEU A 56 11.69 1.81 6.36
CA LEU A 56 10.74 1.21 5.43
C LEU A 56 9.89 2.25 4.67
N ASN A 57 9.50 3.35 5.32
CA ASN A 57 8.70 4.40 4.68
C ASN A 57 9.50 5.09 3.58
N VAL A 58 10.78 5.39 3.85
CA VAL A 58 11.69 6.01 2.88
C VAL A 58 11.97 5.05 1.71
N ILE A 59 12.22 3.78 2.03
CA ILE A 59 12.43 2.73 1.01
C ILE A 59 11.20 2.58 0.11
N ALA A 60 10.00 2.52 0.70
CA ALA A 60 8.76 2.39 -0.03
C ALA A 60 8.50 3.59 -0.94
N TRP A 61 8.73 4.81 -0.43
CA TRP A 61 8.55 6.04 -1.21
C TRP A 61 9.55 6.13 -2.37
N LEU A 62 10.84 5.84 -2.13
CA LEU A 62 11.85 5.83 -3.21
C LEU A 62 11.55 4.75 -4.25
N GLY A 63 11.09 3.57 -3.84
CA GLY A 63 10.63 2.53 -4.75
C GLY A 63 9.47 3.00 -5.63
N ALA A 64 8.47 3.65 -5.03
CA ALA A 64 7.32 4.23 -5.74
C ALA A 64 7.75 5.31 -6.74
N TYR A 65 8.61 6.23 -6.31
CA TYR A 65 9.16 7.28 -7.16
C TYR A 65 9.83 6.72 -8.42
N TYR A 66 10.59 5.63 -8.29
CA TYR A 66 11.20 4.97 -9.45
C TYR A 66 10.20 4.22 -10.33
N VAL A 67 9.09 3.71 -9.77
CA VAL A 67 7.98 3.17 -10.58
C VAL A 67 7.32 4.27 -11.40
N ASP A 68 7.09 5.44 -10.81
CA ASP A 68 6.47 6.59 -11.48
C ASP A 68 7.38 7.18 -12.57
N CYS A 69 8.70 7.13 -12.36
CA CYS A 69 9.70 7.46 -13.37
C CYS A 69 9.87 6.37 -14.44
N GLU A 70 9.13 5.25 -14.36
CA GLU A 70 9.25 4.08 -15.22
C GLU A 70 10.64 3.39 -15.19
N ILE A 71 11.43 3.63 -14.14
CA ILE A 71 12.75 3.04 -13.91
C ILE A 71 12.61 1.79 -13.02
N TYR A 72 12.01 0.75 -13.60
CA TYR A 72 11.59 -0.45 -12.86
C TYR A 72 12.75 -1.21 -12.20
N ASP A 73 13.94 -1.23 -12.80
CA ASP A 73 15.09 -1.95 -12.23
C ASP A 73 15.60 -1.30 -10.92
N GLN A 74 15.47 0.01 -10.77
CA GLN A 74 15.79 0.70 -9.52
C GLN A 74 14.68 0.49 -8.49
N ALA A 75 13.41 0.57 -8.90
CA ALA A 75 12.28 0.28 -8.03
C ALA A 75 12.36 -1.12 -7.39
N VAL A 76 12.71 -2.14 -8.19
CA VAL A 76 12.88 -3.52 -7.70
C VAL A 76 13.89 -3.60 -6.56
N GLN A 77 15.02 -2.89 -6.63
CA GLN A 77 16.05 -2.91 -5.57
C GLN A 77 15.51 -2.36 -4.23
N PHE A 78 14.68 -1.31 -4.27
CA PHE A 78 14.04 -0.79 -3.06
C PHE A 78 13.01 -1.77 -2.51
N PHE A 79 12.17 -2.37 -3.36
CA PHE A 79 11.18 -3.33 -2.89
C PHE A 79 11.79 -4.66 -2.41
N GLU A 80 12.89 -5.11 -2.99
CA GLU A 80 13.67 -6.25 -2.47
C GLU A 80 14.17 -5.95 -1.05
N ARG A 81 14.66 -4.74 -0.82
CA ARG A 81 15.07 -4.31 0.52
C ARG A 81 13.91 -4.25 1.50
N ALA A 82 12.75 -3.73 1.06
CA ALA A 82 11.54 -3.74 1.88
C ALA A 82 11.09 -5.18 2.22
N ALA A 83 11.18 -6.11 1.28
CA ALA A 83 10.89 -7.53 1.48
C ALA A 83 11.85 -8.21 2.46
N LEU A 84 13.10 -7.76 2.57
CA LEU A 84 14.04 -8.24 3.60
C LEU A 84 13.67 -7.74 4.99
N ILE A 85 13.11 -6.53 5.11
CA ILE A 85 12.68 -5.94 6.39
C ILE A 85 11.36 -6.59 6.85
N GLN A 86 10.43 -6.83 5.91
CA GLN A 86 9.13 -7.46 6.17
C GLN A 86 8.95 -8.74 5.33
N PRO A 87 9.62 -9.84 5.67
CA PRO A 87 9.57 -11.08 4.89
C PRO A 87 8.20 -11.78 4.94
N SER A 88 7.39 -11.48 5.96
CA SER A 88 6.03 -11.99 6.11
C SER A 88 5.01 -11.27 5.22
N GLU A 89 5.36 -10.10 4.68
CA GLU A 89 4.42 -9.30 3.89
C GLU A 89 4.54 -9.61 2.40
N SER A 90 3.44 -10.08 1.82
CA SER A 90 3.34 -10.34 0.39
C SER A 90 3.37 -9.05 -0.43
N LYS A 91 3.04 -7.90 0.18
CA LYS A 91 2.99 -6.57 -0.47
C LYS A 91 4.25 -6.27 -1.28
N TRP A 92 5.43 -6.41 -0.68
CA TRP A 92 6.70 -6.09 -1.34
C TRP A 92 7.02 -7.04 -2.50
N GLN A 93 6.69 -8.32 -2.34
CA GLN A 93 6.86 -9.31 -3.41
C GLN A 93 5.93 -9.00 -4.60
N LEU A 94 4.69 -8.57 -4.32
CA LEU A 94 3.74 -8.13 -5.34
C LEU A 94 4.24 -6.88 -6.07
N MET A 95 4.86 -5.92 -5.38
CA MET A 95 5.46 -4.73 -5.99
C MET A 95 6.59 -5.09 -6.96
N ILE A 96 7.46 -6.03 -6.58
CA ILE A 96 8.53 -6.54 -7.46
C ILE A 96 7.93 -7.21 -8.72
N ALA A 97 6.92 -8.06 -8.54
CA ALA A 97 6.25 -8.72 -9.67
C ALA A 97 5.55 -7.71 -10.59
N SER A 98 4.94 -6.67 -10.02
CA SER A 98 4.32 -5.56 -10.76
C SER A 98 5.34 -4.77 -11.58
N CYS A 99 6.53 -4.52 -11.03
CA CYS A 99 7.63 -3.88 -11.77
C CYS A 99 8.02 -4.69 -13.02
N PHE A 100 8.15 -6.03 -12.91
CA PHE A 100 8.42 -6.87 -14.08
C PHE A 100 7.30 -6.83 -15.12
N ARG A 101 6.04 -6.77 -14.68
CA ARG A 101 4.87 -6.65 -15.57
C ARG A 101 4.89 -5.31 -16.31
N ARG A 102 5.14 -4.21 -15.61
CA ARG A 102 5.21 -2.86 -16.20
C ARG A 102 6.41 -2.68 -17.12
N ASN A 103 7.52 -3.38 -16.84
CA ASN A 103 8.68 -3.47 -17.72
C ASN A 103 8.45 -4.38 -18.96
N GLY A 104 7.23 -4.87 -19.19
CA GLY A 104 6.87 -5.73 -20.32
C GLY A 104 7.33 -7.19 -20.20
N ASN A 105 7.95 -7.57 -19.08
CA ASN A 105 8.41 -8.94 -18.85
C ASN A 105 7.30 -9.78 -18.20
N TYR A 106 6.23 -10.00 -18.95
CA TYR A 106 5.02 -10.69 -18.49
C TYR A 106 5.28 -12.13 -18.02
N GLN A 107 6.19 -12.85 -18.67
CA GLN A 107 6.53 -14.22 -18.28
C GLN A 107 7.21 -14.25 -16.91
N LYS A 108 8.20 -13.37 -16.66
CA LYS A 108 8.87 -13.28 -15.36
C LYS A 108 7.92 -12.77 -14.28
N ALA A 109 7.01 -11.84 -14.62
CA ALA A 109 5.96 -11.39 -13.71
C ALA A 109 5.06 -12.56 -13.29
N PHE A 110 4.58 -13.34 -14.25
CA PHE A 110 3.75 -14.53 -14.01
C PHE A 110 4.43 -15.53 -13.05
N GLU A 111 5.69 -15.88 -13.32
CA GLU A 111 6.45 -16.80 -12.46
C GLU A 111 6.60 -16.28 -11.03
N ASN A 112 6.81 -14.97 -10.86
CA ASN A 112 6.89 -14.36 -9.53
C ASN A 112 5.54 -14.38 -8.83
N TYR A 113 4.45 -14.00 -9.50
CA TYR A 113 3.11 -14.07 -8.93
C TYR A 113 2.73 -15.50 -8.53
N LYS A 114 3.11 -16.50 -9.33
CA LYS A 114 2.88 -17.90 -8.98
C LYS A 114 3.60 -18.30 -7.70
N LYS A 115 4.87 -17.92 -7.55
CA LYS A 115 5.65 -18.16 -6.31
C LYS A 115 5.04 -17.45 -5.10
N ILE A 116 4.49 -16.25 -5.29
CA ILE A 116 3.80 -15.52 -4.22
C ILE A 116 2.53 -16.27 -3.82
N HIS A 117 1.73 -16.73 -4.79
CA HIS A 117 0.53 -17.51 -4.52
C HIS A 117 0.82 -18.85 -3.84
N GLU A 118 1.93 -19.51 -4.16
CA GLU A 118 2.36 -20.73 -3.45
C GLU A 118 2.64 -20.48 -1.96
N LYS A 119 3.15 -19.29 -1.60
CA LYS A 119 3.39 -18.88 -0.21
C LYS A 119 2.16 -18.31 0.48
N PHE A 120 1.32 -17.61 -0.28
CA PHE A 120 0.12 -16.93 0.20
C PHE A 120 -1.09 -17.31 -0.68
N PRO A 121 -1.64 -18.52 -0.49
CA PRO A 121 -2.70 -19.05 -1.37
C PRO A 121 -3.97 -18.20 -1.38
N ASP A 122 -4.30 -17.58 -0.24
CA ASP A 122 -5.53 -16.79 -0.06
C ASP A 122 -5.33 -15.29 -0.32
N ASN A 123 -4.17 -14.88 -0.85
CA ASN A 123 -3.94 -13.48 -1.20
C ASN A 123 -4.75 -13.10 -2.46
N VAL A 124 -5.83 -12.35 -2.24
CA VAL A 124 -6.79 -11.93 -3.28
C VAL A 124 -6.10 -11.09 -4.36
N GLU A 125 -5.23 -10.16 -3.96
CA GLU A 125 -4.53 -9.26 -4.86
C GLU A 125 -3.59 -10.03 -5.79
N CYS A 126 -2.85 -11.01 -5.26
CA CYS A 126 -2.01 -11.91 -6.05
C CYS A 126 -2.83 -12.70 -7.08
N LEU A 127 -3.98 -13.24 -6.67
CA LEU A 127 -4.88 -13.98 -7.55
C LEU A 127 -5.46 -13.09 -8.66
N ARG A 128 -5.82 -11.83 -8.35
CA ARG A 128 -6.24 -10.84 -9.36
C ARG A 128 -5.15 -10.59 -10.40
N PHE A 129 -3.91 -10.40 -9.97
CA PHE A 129 -2.78 -10.22 -10.89
C PHE A 129 -2.51 -11.46 -11.74
N LEU A 130 -2.61 -12.66 -11.18
CA LEU A 130 -2.48 -13.92 -11.91
C LEU A 130 -3.56 -14.06 -12.98
N VAL A 131 -4.83 -13.84 -12.63
CA VAL A 131 -5.95 -13.89 -13.59
C VAL A 131 -5.72 -12.91 -14.72
N ARG A 132 -5.31 -11.67 -14.41
CA ARG A 132 -5.03 -10.64 -15.42
C ARG A 132 -3.92 -11.06 -16.37
N ILE A 133 -2.74 -11.43 -15.85
CA ILE A 133 -1.61 -11.83 -16.70
C ILE A 133 -1.92 -13.09 -17.51
N CYS A 134 -2.61 -14.06 -16.92
CA CYS A 134 -3.01 -15.27 -17.65
C CYS A 134 -3.99 -14.94 -18.77
N THR A 135 -4.88 -13.97 -18.57
CA THR A 135 -5.82 -13.49 -19.59
C THR A 135 -5.08 -12.77 -20.71
N ASP A 136 -4.17 -11.86 -20.36
CA ASP A 136 -3.34 -11.11 -21.31
C ASP A 136 -2.46 -12.04 -22.17
N LEU A 137 -1.96 -13.14 -21.58
CA LEU A 137 -1.14 -14.15 -22.25
C LEU A 137 -1.96 -15.27 -22.93
N GLY A 138 -3.29 -15.29 -22.80
CA GLY A 138 -4.15 -16.34 -23.37
C GLY A 138 -3.91 -17.74 -22.80
N MET A 139 -3.51 -17.83 -21.53
CA MET A 139 -3.21 -19.11 -20.88
C MET A 139 -4.48 -19.89 -20.56
N LYS A 140 -4.43 -21.23 -20.68
CA LYS A 140 -5.57 -22.10 -20.37
C LYS A 140 -5.87 -22.20 -18.87
N ASP A 141 -4.88 -21.90 -18.03
CA ASP A 141 -4.96 -21.99 -16.58
C ASP A 141 -5.76 -20.85 -15.94
N VAL A 142 -6.20 -19.84 -16.73
CA VAL A 142 -7.01 -18.70 -16.24
C VAL A 142 -8.21 -19.17 -15.43
N HIS A 143 -8.93 -20.19 -15.90
CA HIS A 143 -10.14 -20.68 -15.24
C HIS A 143 -9.87 -21.24 -13.83
N ASP A 144 -8.70 -21.86 -13.61
CA ASP A 144 -8.32 -22.34 -12.28
C ASP A 144 -8.09 -21.17 -11.31
N TYR A 145 -7.36 -20.14 -11.76
CA TYR A 145 -7.11 -18.94 -10.94
C TYR A 145 -8.39 -18.13 -10.68
N ILE A 146 -9.33 -18.05 -11.63
CA ILE A 146 -10.64 -17.42 -11.41
C ILE A 146 -11.42 -18.15 -10.31
N ASN A 147 -11.44 -19.49 -10.35
CA ASN A 147 -12.12 -20.28 -9.33
C ASN A 147 -11.47 -20.13 -7.95
N LYS A 148 -10.14 -20.04 -7.89
CA LYS A 148 -9.40 -19.76 -6.66
C LYS A 148 -9.68 -18.35 -6.13
N LEU A 149 -9.72 -17.35 -7.00
CA LEU A 149 -10.05 -15.97 -6.64
C LEU A 149 -11.43 -15.88 -6.01
N ALA A 150 -12.46 -16.46 -6.64
CA ALA A 150 -13.82 -16.44 -6.12
C ALA A 150 -13.93 -17.12 -4.73
N LYS A 151 -13.15 -18.18 -4.50
CA LYS A 151 -13.08 -18.83 -3.18
C LYS A 151 -12.38 -17.94 -2.14
N ALA A 152 -11.26 -17.32 -2.50
CA ALA A 152 -10.52 -16.44 -1.60
C ALA A 152 -11.34 -15.20 -1.21
N GLU A 153 -12.06 -14.59 -2.15
CA GLU A 153 -12.95 -13.44 -1.88
C GLU A 153 -14.10 -13.84 -0.95
N LYS A 154 -14.77 -14.96 -1.22
CA LYS A 154 -15.82 -15.49 -0.33
C LYS A 154 -15.29 -15.79 1.08
N ASN A 155 -14.09 -16.35 1.20
CA ASN A 155 -13.48 -16.63 2.50
C ASN A 155 -13.17 -15.32 3.25
N LYS A 156 -12.67 -14.30 2.55
CA LYS A 156 -12.41 -12.97 3.12
C LYS A 156 -13.70 -12.33 3.65
N GLU A 157 -14.79 -12.39 2.89
CA GLU A 157 -16.12 -11.92 3.32
C GLU A 157 -16.63 -12.65 4.57
N LEU A 158 -16.53 -13.98 4.60
CA LEU A 158 -16.94 -14.78 5.77
C LEU A 158 -16.14 -14.41 7.01
N THR A 159 -14.81 -14.27 6.90
CA THR A 159 -13.96 -13.85 8.04
C THR A 159 -14.25 -12.43 8.52
N ALA A 160 -14.65 -11.52 7.62
CA ALA A 160 -15.08 -10.18 8.01
C ALA A 160 -16.38 -10.24 8.83
N THR A 161 -17.38 -10.99 8.35
CA THR A 161 -18.66 -11.15 9.06
C THR A 161 -18.50 -11.84 10.42
N GLU A 162 -17.61 -12.81 10.56
CA GLU A 162 -17.34 -13.48 11.84
C GLU A 162 -16.68 -12.54 12.86
N ASN A 163 -15.78 -11.65 12.42
CA ASN A 163 -15.15 -10.66 13.28
C ASN A 163 -16.14 -9.56 13.71
N ASP A 164 -17.05 -9.15 12.83
CA ASP A 164 -18.12 -8.20 13.17
C ASP A 164 -19.06 -8.79 14.24
N ILE A 165 -19.46 -10.06 14.10
CA ILE A 165 -20.26 -10.77 15.11
C ILE A 165 -19.50 -10.90 16.44
N GLN A 166 -18.20 -11.24 16.42
CA GLN A 166 -17.41 -11.36 17.65
C GLN A 166 -17.16 -10.02 18.35
N THR A 167 -17.07 -8.92 17.61
CA THR A 167 -16.91 -7.57 18.19
C THR A 167 -18.22 -7.05 18.78
N GLU A 168 -19.37 -7.37 18.18
CA GLU A 168 -20.69 -7.12 18.77
C GLU A 168 -20.94 -7.94 20.04
N VAL A 169 -20.54 -9.22 20.07
CA VAL A 169 -20.70 -10.08 21.27
C VAL A 169 -19.80 -9.60 22.42
N LYS A 170 -18.62 -9.03 22.14
CA LYS A 170 -17.68 -8.51 23.15
C LYS A 170 -18.01 -7.10 23.65
N SER A 171 -18.77 -6.29 22.90
CA SER A 171 -19.16 -4.92 23.29
C SER A 171 -20.37 -4.86 24.22
N GLY A 172 -21.00 -6.00 24.54
CA GLY A 172 -21.85 -6.14 25.72
C GLY A 172 -23.14 -5.31 25.72
N THR A 173 -23.75 -5.06 24.57
CA THR A 173 -25.14 -4.61 24.49
C THR A 173 -26.05 -5.76 24.04
N PRO A 174 -26.83 -6.40 24.94
CA PRO A 174 -27.88 -7.32 24.56
C PRO A 174 -29.08 -6.52 24.02
N GLY A 175 -29.02 -6.16 22.73
CA GLY A 175 -30.11 -5.50 22.01
C GLY A 175 -30.83 -6.48 21.10
N PHE A 176 -32.08 -6.79 21.45
CA PHE A 176 -33.00 -7.64 20.71
C PHE A 176 -33.03 -7.34 19.19
N VAL A 177 -32.97 -8.40 18.38
CA VAL A 177 -33.34 -8.33 16.96
C VAL A 177 -34.80 -7.88 16.86
N LYS A 178 -35.01 -6.65 16.39
CA LYS A 178 -36.27 -6.23 15.78
C LYS A 178 -35.98 -5.69 14.39
N TYR A 179 -36.43 -6.44 13.39
CA TYR A 179 -36.69 -5.92 12.06
C TYR A 179 -37.76 -4.84 12.18
N GLU A 180 -37.46 -3.60 11.81
CA GLU A 180 -38.47 -2.64 11.36
C GLU A 180 -37.85 -1.52 10.52
N VAL A 181 -38.63 -1.08 9.54
CA VAL A 181 -38.29 -0.20 8.42
C VAL A 181 -38.51 1.28 8.82
N GLU A 182 -37.77 2.18 8.16
CA GLU A 182 -37.96 3.64 8.00
C GLU A 182 -37.19 4.65 8.88
N LYS A 183 -36.29 5.37 8.17
CA LYS A 183 -36.00 6.82 8.12
C LYS A 183 -36.02 7.67 9.42
N ILE A 184 -34.91 8.35 9.70
CA ILE A 184 -34.68 9.83 9.64
C ILE A 184 -33.38 10.18 10.39
N ASP A 185 -32.65 11.16 9.84
CA ASP A 185 -31.42 11.81 10.32
C ASP A 185 -31.36 12.15 11.82
N THR A 186 -30.17 12.08 12.41
CA THR A 186 -29.60 13.17 13.22
C THR A 186 -28.10 12.99 13.51
N ASN A 187 -27.36 13.90 12.91
CA ASN A 187 -26.06 14.48 13.26
C ASN A 187 -25.62 14.36 14.75
N ILE A 188 -24.53 13.62 15.04
CA ILE A 188 -23.64 13.91 16.20
C ILE A 188 -22.18 13.63 15.82
N SER A 189 -21.37 14.69 15.85
CA SER A 189 -19.92 14.71 15.75
C SER A 189 -19.24 14.25 17.05
N HIS A 190 -18.14 13.47 16.96
CA HIS A 190 -16.86 13.85 17.58
C HIS A 190 -15.68 12.97 17.11
N PRO A 191 -14.44 13.50 17.13
CA PRO A 191 -13.37 13.09 16.24
C PRO A 191 -12.28 12.28 16.98
N LYS A 192 -11.97 11.07 16.48
CA LYS A 192 -10.71 10.37 16.75
C LYS A 192 -10.28 9.60 15.50
N ALA A 193 -9.66 10.28 14.55
CA ALA A 193 -8.98 9.64 13.44
C ALA A 193 -7.96 10.62 12.85
N ASN A 194 -6.70 10.53 13.26
CA ASN A 194 -5.65 11.22 12.50
C ASN A 194 -4.24 10.67 12.68
N LEU A 195 -4.09 9.34 12.63
CA LEU A 195 -2.78 8.68 12.43
C LEU A 195 -2.84 7.47 11.47
N GLN A 196 -4.04 6.97 11.11
CA GLN A 196 -4.21 5.86 10.15
C GLN A 196 -4.41 6.32 8.68
N LYS A 197 -4.64 7.62 8.43
CA LYS A 197 -5.12 8.12 7.12
C LYS A 197 -4.07 8.26 6.01
N LYS A 198 -2.77 8.11 6.31
CA LYS A 198 -1.70 8.28 5.29
C LYS A 198 -1.06 6.98 4.81
N GLN A 199 -1.25 5.87 5.52
CA GLN A 199 -1.01 4.56 4.92
C GLN A 199 -2.11 4.21 3.90
N THR A 200 -3.32 4.74 4.11
CA THR A 200 -4.45 4.59 3.17
C THR A 200 -4.32 5.46 1.93
N GLU A 201 -3.73 6.66 1.97
CA GLU A 201 -3.56 7.50 0.76
C GLU A 201 -2.63 6.83 -0.29
N PHE A 202 -1.57 6.13 0.14
CA PHE A 202 -0.72 5.36 -0.79
C PHE A 202 -1.39 4.05 -1.25
N GLU A 203 -2.27 3.47 -0.44
CA GLU A 203 -3.12 2.35 -0.85
C GLU A 203 -4.30 2.80 -1.74
N GLU A 204 -4.71 4.07 -1.65
CA GLU A 204 -5.75 4.70 -2.46
C GLU A 204 -5.22 5.09 -3.84
N ASP A 205 -4.04 5.70 -3.97
CA ASP A 205 -3.42 5.96 -5.29
C ASP A 205 -3.14 4.65 -6.06
N TRP A 206 -2.71 3.59 -5.36
CA TRP A 206 -2.58 2.25 -5.95
C TRP A 206 -3.93 1.59 -6.25
N ASN A 207 -4.98 1.90 -5.48
CA ASN A 207 -6.35 1.44 -5.77
C ASN A 207 -7.03 2.27 -6.87
N GLU A 208 -6.62 3.51 -7.13
CA GLU A 208 -7.12 4.36 -8.22
C GLU A 208 -6.59 3.90 -9.58
N ASP A 209 -5.32 3.49 -9.65
CA ASP A 209 -4.79 2.76 -10.81
C ASP A 209 -5.52 1.42 -11.04
N ILE A 210 -6.08 0.81 -9.99
CA ILE A 210 -6.87 -0.43 -10.08
C ILE A 210 -8.33 -0.13 -10.50
N ASN A 211 -8.93 0.96 -10.03
CA ASN A 211 -10.32 1.33 -10.30
C ASN A 211 -10.52 2.05 -11.64
N SER A 212 -9.47 2.69 -12.20
CA SER A 212 -9.52 3.25 -13.56
C SER A 212 -9.42 2.20 -14.69
N LEU A 213 -9.26 0.91 -14.33
CA LEU A 213 -9.11 -0.22 -15.24
C LEU A 213 -10.38 -1.08 -15.41
N LEU A 214 -11.54 -0.58 -14.97
CA LEU A 214 -12.86 -1.10 -15.36
C LEU A 214 -13.58 -0.04 -16.22
N PRO A 215 -14.24 -0.41 -17.34
CA PRO A 215 -15.24 0.47 -17.95
C PRO A 215 -16.47 0.62 -17.06
#